data_AF-A0A849WVK1-F1
#
_entry.id   AF-A0A849WVK1-F1
#
_cell.length_a   1.000
_cell.length_b   1.000
_cell.length_c   1.000
_cell.angle_alpha   90.00
_cell.angle_beta   90.00
_cell.angle_gamma   90.00
#
_symmetry.space_group_name_H-M   'P 1'
#
loop_
_entity.id
_entity.type
_entity.pdbx_description
1 polymer ?
#
loop_
_entity_poly.entity_id
_entity_poly.type
_entity_poly.pdbx_seq_one_letter_code
_entity_poly.pdbx_strand_id
1 'polypeptide(L)'
;MMRWTVRVGLAALSLAVATGIWGVKKRFSQRQAACESSGGSAEVCSRLTYGFSDWIDAWGSEYAPTMPSDSRMRLLIARRPELVAAHAYCYFLHRRWFDPARITPDAFARSVEGFSIVRSELATWREARGGLAPCYESVRRALGVEAQDPESLLDRFDAVVVVNPLALGSTQGTWKSLMREVSRVLVHEKIHVFQQLCAPFAERAKAEWASLSREAREEMMRAHPGYNWADPEVAARERAAFLHEKDPGALASVYPECSR
;
A
#
# COMPACT_ATOMS: atom_id res chain seq x y z
N MET A 1 -11.61 38.29 -35.03
CA MET A 1 -11.49 36.84 -34.72
C MET A 1 -10.01 36.50 -34.62
N MET A 2 -9.44 36.57 -33.42
CA MET A 2 -8.00 36.36 -33.16
C MET A 2 -7.76 34.90 -32.74
N ARG A 3 -6.90 34.19 -33.47
CA ARG A 3 -6.31 32.92 -33.03
C ARG A 3 -5.00 33.22 -32.31
N TRP A 4 -4.92 32.87 -31.03
CA TRP A 4 -3.67 32.81 -30.28
C TRP A 4 -3.13 31.38 -30.32
N THR A 5 -2.00 31.18 -31.01
CA THR A 5 -1.12 30.02 -30.83
C THR A 5 -0.11 30.34 -29.75
N VAL A 6 -0.15 29.62 -28.64
CA VAL A 6 0.90 29.64 -27.61
C VAL A 6 1.77 28.40 -27.78
N ARG A 7 2.99 28.60 -28.28
CA ARG A 7 4.10 27.65 -28.15
C ARG A 7 4.81 27.96 -26.82
N VAL A 8 4.76 27.06 -25.85
CA VAL A 8 5.64 27.10 -24.67
C VAL A 8 6.52 25.87 -24.69
N GLY A 9 7.82 26.10 -24.54
CA GLY A 9 8.91 25.17 -24.81
C GLY A 9 8.95 23.99 -23.85
N LEU A 10 9.07 22.80 -24.45
CA LEU A 10 9.17 21.49 -23.81
C LEU A 10 10.63 21.07 -23.51
N ALA A 11 11.57 22.02 -23.46
CA ALA A 11 13.01 21.70 -23.41
C ALA A 11 13.68 21.89 -22.03
N ALA A 12 13.05 22.59 -21.08
CA ALA A 12 13.69 22.90 -19.79
C ALA A 12 13.32 21.94 -18.64
N LEU A 13 12.25 21.14 -18.77
CA LEU A 13 11.83 20.17 -17.73
C LEU A 13 12.58 18.83 -17.81
N SER A 14 13.18 18.51 -18.95
CA SER A 14 13.81 17.20 -19.19
C SER A 14 15.20 17.05 -18.53
N LEU A 15 15.89 18.15 -18.23
CA LEU A 15 17.26 18.10 -17.69
C LEU A 15 17.32 18.02 -16.15
N ALA A 16 16.35 18.60 -15.45
CA ALA A 16 16.27 18.56 -13.98
C ALA A 16 15.75 17.22 -13.44
N VAL A 17 14.91 16.52 -14.21
CA VAL A 17 14.43 15.17 -13.88
C VAL A 17 15.53 14.12 -14.12
N ALA A 18 16.37 14.32 -15.14
CA ALA A 18 17.47 13.40 -15.47
C ALA A 18 18.60 13.40 -14.40
N THR A 19 18.93 14.55 -13.79
CA THR A 19 19.99 14.65 -12.77
C THR A 19 19.56 14.12 -11.40
N GLY A 20 18.27 14.26 -11.03
CA GLY A 20 17.69 13.65 -9.84
C GLY A 20 17.63 12.11 -9.91
N ILE A 21 17.25 11.56 -11.08
CA ILE A 21 17.17 10.11 -11.33
C ILE A 21 18.56 9.46 -11.32
N TRP A 22 19.60 10.16 -11.78
CA TRP A 22 20.97 9.65 -11.78
C TRP A 22 21.61 9.61 -10.38
N GLY A 23 21.31 10.59 -9.53
CA GLY A 23 21.86 10.69 -8.17
C GLY A 23 21.33 9.64 -7.18
N VAL A 24 20.10 9.15 -7.39
CA VAL A 24 19.49 8.10 -6.56
C VAL A 24 19.93 6.71 -7.01
N LYS A 25 20.00 6.45 -8.33
CA LYS A 25 20.57 5.20 -8.88
C LYS A 25 22.02 5.00 -8.44
N LYS A 26 22.84 6.06 -8.47
CA LYS A 26 24.27 5.98 -8.12
C LYS A 26 24.50 5.62 -6.64
N ARG A 27 23.74 6.20 -5.70
CA ARG A 27 23.88 5.92 -4.27
C ARG A 27 23.35 4.53 -3.87
N PHE A 28 22.37 4.00 -4.60
CA PHE A 28 21.84 2.66 -4.37
C PHE A 28 22.77 1.58 -4.92
N SER A 29 23.26 1.73 -6.16
CA SER A 29 24.27 0.84 -6.75
C SER A 29 25.56 0.79 -5.92
N GLN A 30 25.95 1.90 -5.29
CA GLN A 30 27.10 1.94 -4.38
C GLN A 30 26.89 1.13 -3.09
N ARG A 31 25.65 1.04 -2.58
CA ARG A 31 25.34 0.28 -1.35
C ARG A 31 25.15 -1.22 -1.61
N GLN A 32 24.60 -1.58 -2.78
CA GLN A 32 24.54 -2.98 -3.21
C GLN A 32 25.95 -3.52 -3.51
N ALA A 33 26.76 -2.74 -4.24
CA ALA A 33 28.16 -3.09 -4.48
C ALA A 33 28.95 -3.21 -3.16
N ALA A 34 28.64 -2.39 -2.14
CA ALA A 34 29.25 -2.49 -0.82
C ALA A 34 28.86 -3.78 -0.05
N CYS A 35 27.61 -4.25 -0.19
CA CYS A 35 27.14 -5.54 0.38
C CYS A 35 27.86 -6.72 -0.27
N GLU A 36 27.95 -6.71 -1.60
CA GLU A 36 28.64 -7.74 -2.38
C GLU A 36 30.15 -7.73 -2.12
N SER A 37 30.77 -6.55 -1.97
CA SER A 37 32.21 -6.42 -1.67
C SER A 37 32.60 -6.77 -0.24
N SER A 38 31.63 -6.89 0.68
CA SER A 38 31.85 -7.27 2.09
C SER A 38 31.57 -8.76 2.37
N GLY A 39 31.40 -9.57 1.31
CA GLY A 39 31.23 -11.02 1.44
C GLY A 39 29.82 -11.46 1.82
N GLY A 40 28.82 -10.59 1.71
CA GLY A 40 27.41 -10.97 1.83
C GLY A 40 27.02 -11.93 0.71
N SER A 41 26.30 -13.02 1.03
CA SER A 41 25.83 -13.95 0.00
C SER A 41 24.86 -13.25 -0.96
N ALA A 42 24.78 -13.70 -2.22
CA ALA A 42 23.81 -13.18 -3.19
C ALA A 42 22.37 -13.25 -2.66
N GLU A 43 22.07 -14.25 -1.80
CA GLU A 43 20.79 -14.36 -1.09
C GLU A 43 20.59 -13.21 -0.09
N VAL A 44 21.60 -12.86 0.70
CA VAL A 44 21.58 -11.74 1.67
C VAL A 44 21.47 -10.39 0.97
N CYS A 45 22.18 -10.18 -0.14
CA CYS A 45 22.09 -8.93 -0.90
C CYS A 45 20.82 -8.86 -1.78
N SER A 46 20.21 -10.01 -2.17
CA SER A 46 18.91 -10.05 -2.89
C SER A 46 17.71 -9.70 -1.99
N ARG A 47 17.84 -9.90 -0.67
CA ARG A 47 16.88 -9.46 0.35
C ARG A 47 16.86 -7.93 0.55
N LEU A 48 17.49 -7.16 -0.33
CA LEU A 48 17.45 -5.68 -0.35
C LEU A 48 16.37 -5.09 -1.27
N THR A 49 15.48 -5.92 -1.83
CA THR A 49 14.29 -5.46 -2.56
C THR A 49 13.18 -5.00 -1.60
N TYR A 50 12.91 -5.76 -0.53
CA TYR A 50 12.21 -5.30 0.66
C TYR A 50 13.17 -5.32 1.84
N GLY A 51 13.29 -4.22 2.58
CA GLY A 51 14.01 -4.29 3.85
C GLY A 51 13.21 -5.06 4.87
N PHE A 52 13.36 -6.38 4.92
CA PHE A 52 12.90 -7.19 6.04
C PHE A 52 13.90 -7.03 7.18
N SER A 53 13.64 -6.08 8.05
CA SER A 53 14.23 -6.06 9.38
C SER A 53 13.06 -5.98 10.33
N ASP A 54 12.92 -6.89 11.28
CA ASP A 54 12.81 -6.72 12.74
C ASP A 54 12.39 -5.32 13.30
N TRP A 55 11.57 -4.57 12.55
CA TRP A 55 11.25 -3.16 12.78
C TRP A 55 10.16 -3.01 13.84
N ILE A 56 9.30 -4.03 13.94
CA ILE A 56 8.18 -4.10 14.89
C ILE A 56 8.69 -4.21 16.32
N ASP A 57 9.73 -5.03 16.56
CA ASP A 57 10.18 -5.31 17.92
C ASP A 57 10.89 -4.13 18.58
N ALA A 58 11.51 -3.25 17.78
CA ALA A 58 12.25 -2.08 18.31
C ALA A 58 11.40 -0.80 18.42
N TRP A 59 10.35 -0.63 17.60
CA TRP A 59 9.60 0.64 17.50
C TRP A 59 8.09 0.48 17.38
N GLY A 60 7.61 -0.74 17.08
CA GLY A 60 6.20 -1.03 16.86
C GLY A 60 5.35 -0.67 18.07
N SER A 61 5.78 -1.01 19.29
CA SER A 61 5.02 -0.71 20.51
C SER A 61 4.89 0.77 20.84
N GLU A 62 5.84 1.62 20.43
CA GLU A 62 5.79 3.07 20.72
C GLU A 62 4.81 3.81 19.81
N TYR A 63 4.64 3.34 18.56
CA TYR A 63 3.89 4.11 17.56
C TYR A 63 2.70 3.37 16.94
N ALA A 64 2.64 2.04 16.97
CA ALA A 64 1.57 1.23 16.40
C ALA A 64 1.06 0.19 17.43
N PRO A 65 -0.14 0.39 17.99
CA PRO A 65 -0.69 -0.53 18.99
C PRO A 65 -0.72 -1.98 18.47
N THR A 66 -0.43 -2.92 19.37
CA THR A 66 -0.60 -4.34 19.10
C THR A 66 -2.07 -4.64 18.83
N MET A 67 -2.37 -5.43 17.82
CA MET A 67 -3.73 -5.87 17.50
C MET A 67 -3.85 -7.40 17.61
N PRO A 68 -5.04 -7.95 17.89
CA PRO A 68 -5.23 -9.40 17.99
C PRO A 68 -4.77 -10.18 16.74
N SER A 69 -4.80 -9.55 15.56
CA SER A 69 -4.40 -10.15 14.29
C SER A 69 -2.88 -10.16 14.03
N ASP A 70 -2.05 -9.56 14.89
CA ASP A 70 -0.61 -9.35 14.63
C ASP A 70 0.15 -10.67 14.44
N SER A 71 -0.20 -11.70 15.20
CA SER A 71 0.42 -13.03 15.10
C SER A 71 0.14 -13.74 13.77
N ARG A 72 -0.89 -13.30 13.04
CA ARG A 72 -1.35 -13.89 11.79
C ARG A 72 -0.91 -13.12 10.55
N MET A 73 -0.20 -12.01 10.72
CA MET A 73 0.19 -11.14 9.62
C MET A 73 1.69 -10.88 9.55
N ARG A 74 2.15 -10.59 8.34
CA ARG A 74 3.52 -10.15 8.05
C ARG A 74 3.52 -8.65 7.77
N LEU A 75 4.39 -7.86 8.39
CA LEU A 75 4.50 -6.41 8.10
C LEU A 75 5.77 -6.12 7.30
N LEU A 76 5.63 -5.42 6.17
CA LEU A 76 6.71 -5.11 5.24
C LEU A 76 6.84 -3.60 5.04
N ILE A 77 8.07 -3.14 4.87
CA ILE A 77 8.36 -1.77 4.43
C ILE A 77 8.94 -1.82 3.02
N ALA A 78 8.23 -1.23 2.05
CA ALA A 78 8.70 -1.11 0.69
C ALA A 78 9.80 -0.06 0.60
N ARG A 79 11.02 -0.49 0.25
CA ARG A 79 12.15 0.42 0.01
C ARG A 79 12.19 0.96 -1.43
N ARG A 80 11.40 0.35 -2.31
CA ARG A 80 11.32 0.66 -3.73
C ARG A 80 9.84 0.75 -4.14
N PRO A 81 9.36 1.89 -4.63
CA PRO A 81 7.95 2.10 -4.95
C PRO A 81 7.49 1.19 -6.09
N GLU A 82 8.37 0.86 -7.04
CA GLU A 82 8.05 -0.07 -8.12
C GLU A 82 7.68 -1.47 -7.64
N LEU A 83 8.17 -1.90 -6.46
CA LEU A 83 7.80 -3.20 -5.90
C LEU A 83 6.39 -3.20 -5.30
N VAL A 84 5.90 -2.05 -4.84
CA VAL A 84 4.50 -1.87 -4.41
C VAL A 84 3.58 -2.15 -5.59
N ALA A 85 3.83 -1.51 -6.73
CA ALA A 85 3.04 -1.75 -7.93
C ALA A 85 3.24 -3.18 -8.48
N ALA A 86 4.47 -3.71 -8.46
CA ALA A 86 4.74 -5.06 -8.94
C ALA A 86 3.89 -6.14 -8.25
N HIS A 87 3.69 -6.05 -6.93
CA HIS A 87 2.92 -7.05 -6.18
C HIS A 87 1.43 -6.73 -6.08
N ALA A 88 1.05 -5.45 -6.09
CA ALA A 88 -0.29 -5.05 -5.68
C ALA A 88 -1.14 -4.42 -6.79
N TYR A 89 -0.55 -3.79 -7.81
CA TYR A 89 -1.32 -3.02 -8.80
C TYR A 89 -2.39 -3.86 -9.50
N CYS A 90 -2.01 -5.00 -10.07
CA CYS A 90 -2.94 -5.85 -10.80
C CYS A 90 -3.96 -6.53 -9.88
N TYR A 91 -3.58 -6.84 -8.64
CA TYR A 91 -4.50 -7.35 -7.63
C TYR A 91 -5.59 -6.34 -7.31
N PHE A 92 -5.22 -5.10 -6.98
CA PHE A 92 -6.18 -4.05 -6.65
C PHE A 92 -6.98 -3.55 -7.84
N LEU A 93 -6.41 -3.63 -9.05
CA LEU A 93 -7.15 -3.43 -10.29
C LEU A 93 -8.25 -4.49 -10.46
N HIS A 94 -7.90 -5.78 -10.28
CA HIS A 94 -8.86 -6.88 -10.34
C HIS A 94 -9.98 -6.71 -9.29
N ARG A 95 -9.62 -6.26 -8.08
CA ARG A 95 -10.57 -5.96 -7.01
C ARG A 95 -11.37 -4.66 -7.23
N ARG A 96 -11.10 -3.90 -8.30
CA ARG A 96 -11.75 -2.63 -8.65
C ARG A 96 -11.67 -1.59 -7.52
N TRP A 97 -10.57 -1.58 -6.78
CA TRP A 97 -10.37 -0.63 -5.68
C TRP A 97 -10.13 0.80 -6.17
N PHE A 98 -9.60 0.92 -7.39
CA PHE A 98 -9.39 2.20 -8.06
C PHE A 98 -9.75 2.11 -9.55
N ASP A 99 -9.86 3.28 -10.18
CA ASP A 99 -10.07 3.42 -11.62
C ASP A 99 -8.72 3.41 -12.38
N PRO A 100 -8.46 2.40 -13.25
CA PRO A 100 -7.21 2.34 -14.03
C PRO A 100 -7.04 3.49 -15.01
N ALA A 101 -8.11 4.18 -15.41
CA ALA A 101 -8.00 5.38 -16.25
C ALA A 101 -7.38 6.57 -15.48
N ARG A 102 -7.42 6.51 -14.13
CA ARG A 102 -6.93 7.56 -13.23
C ARG A 102 -5.61 7.19 -12.58
N ILE A 103 -5.40 5.91 -12.29
CA ILE A 103 -4.20 5.43 -11.58
C ILE A 103 -3.44 4.43 -12.47
N THR A 104 -2.37 4.92 -13.09
CA THR A 104 -1.40 4.10 -13.81
C THR A 104 -0.50 3.32 -12.84
N PRO A 105 0.23 2.26 -13.27
CA PRO A 105 1.15 1.53 -12.39
C PRO A 105 2.18 2.44 -11.71
N ASP A 106 2.70 3.41 -12.45
CA ASP A 106 3.72 4.36 -11.99
C ASP A 106 3.15 5.41 -11.03
N ALA A 107 1.91 5.84 -11.24
CA ALA A 107 1.18 6.65 -10.27
C ALA A 107 0.93 5.85 -8.98
N PHE A 108 0.42 4.62 -9.10
CA PHE A 108 0.17 3.73 -7.96
C PHE A 108 1.42 3.51 -7.10
N ALA A 109 2.55 3.18 -7.74
CA ALA A 109 3.83 2.97 -7.07
C ALA A 109 4.23 4.16 -6.16
N ARG A 110 3.95 5.40 -6.61
CA ARG A 110 4.33 6.62 -5.89
C ARG A 110 3.27 7.16 -4.94
N SER A 111 1.99 6.85 -5.17
CA SER A 111 0.89 7.44 -4.41
C SER A 111 0.34 6.53 -3.32
N VAL A 112 0.55 5.22 -3.42
CA VAL A 112 0.03 4.27 -2.43
C VAL A 112 0.92 4.27 -1.21
N GLU A 113 0.39 4.79 -0.11
CA GLU A 113 1.02 4.87 1.21
C GLU A 113 1.23 3.50 1.85
N GLY A 114 0.31 2.58 1.63
CA GLY A 114 0.36 1.22 2.12
C GLY A 114 -0.75 0.37 1.53
N PHE A 115 -0.69 -0.93 1.77
CA PHE A 115 -1.74 -1.86 1.40
C PHE A 115 -1.71 -3.12 2.25
N SER A 116 -2.82 -3.84 2.27
CA SER A 116 -2.98 -5.12 2.94
C SER A 116 -3.58 -6.16 2.00
N ILE A 117 -3.10 -7.41 2.11
CA ILE A 117 -3.63 -8.56 1.39
C ILE A 117 -3.85 -9.68 2.39
N VAL A 118 -5.04 -10.27 2.36
CA VAL A 118 -5.39 -11.42 3.21
C VAL A 118 -5.57 -12.65 2.33
N ARG A 119 -5.04 -13.79 2.76
CA ARG A 119 -5.04 -15.05 2.00
C ARG A 119 -6.44 -15.50 1.57
N SER A 120 -7.43 -15.29 2.43
CA SER A 120 -8.84 -15.62 2.11
C SER A 120 -9.38 -14.82 0.92
N GLU A 121 -8.82 -13.63 0.64
CA GLU A 121 -9.21 -12.78 -0.49
C GLU A 121 -8.58 -13.20 -1.82
N LEU A 122 -7.60 -14.11 -1.80
CA LEU A 122 -6.88 -14.53 -3.00
C LEU A 122 -7.59 -15.65 -3.78
N ALA A 123 -8.70 -16.20 -3.30
CA ALA A 123 -9.43 -17.23 -4.01
C ALA A 123 -9.83 -16.77 -5.43
N THR A 124 -10.49 -15.61 -5.52
CA THR A 124 -10.91 -15.02 -6.81
C THR A 124 -9.72 -14.57 -7.66
N TRP A 125 -8.64 -14.11 -7.01
CA TRP A 125 -7.39 -13.76 -7.70
C TRP A 125 -6.77 -14.96 -8.41
N ARG A 126 -6.69 -16.12 -7.75
CA ARG A 126 -6.08 -17.34 -8.34
C ARG A 126 -6.81 -17.80 -9.60
N GLU A 127 -8.12 -17.59 -9.65
CA GLU A 127 -8.96 -17.89 -10.82
C GLU A 127 -8.74 -16.84 -11.92
N ALA A 128 -8.64 -15.56 -11.56
CA ALA A 128 -8.58 -14.46 -12.51
C ALA A 128 -7.17 -14.17 -13.07
N ARG A 129 -6.09 -14.54 -12.35
CA ARG A 129 -4.71 -14.12 -12.67
C ARG A 129 -4.25 -14.49 -14.08
N GLY A 130 -4.77 -15.58 -14.66
CA GLY A 130 -4.48 -15.98 -16.04
C GLY A 130 -4.97 -14.97 -17.09
N GLY A 131 -6.01 -14.19 -16.77
CA GLY A 131 -6.56 -13.14 -17.64
C GLY A 131 -5.88 -11.77 -17.49
N LEU A 132 -4.92 -11.62 -16.59
CA LEU A 132 -4.32 -10.32 -16.25
C LEU A 132 -3.00 -10.03 -16.98
N ALA A 133 -2.65 -10.82 -18.01
CA ALA A 133 -1.47 -10.58 -18.84
C ALA A 133 -1.36 -9.13 -19.36
N PRO A 134 -2.45 -8.46 -19.81
CA PRO A 134 -2.37 -7.04 -20.20
C PRO A 134 -1.96 -6.11 -19.04
N CYS A 135 -2.40 -6.41 -17.82
CA CYS A 135 -2.02 -5.64 -16.63
C CYS A 135 -0.54 -5.86 -16.28
N TYR A 136 -0.06 -7.10 -16.28
CA TYR A 136 1.35 -7.41 -16.01
C TYR A 136 2.27 -6.73 -17.01
N GLU A 137 1.91 -6.74 -18.29
CA GLU A 137 2.64 -6.04 -19.35
C GLU A 137 2.61 -4.50 -19.17
N SER A 138 1.52 -3.94 -18.63
CA SER A 138 1.45 -2.53 -18.28
C SER A 138 2.44 -2.16 -17.16
N VAL A 139 2.49 -2.97 -16.09
CA VAL A 139 3.45 -2.82 -14.99
C VAL A 139 4.89 -2.89 -15.52
N ARG A 140 5.20 -3.91 -16.32
CA ARG A 140 6.52 -4.12 -16.90
C ARG A 140 6.98 -2.93 -17.75
N ARG A 141 6.12 -2.42 -18.63
CA ARG A 141 6.45 -1.26 -19.48
C ARG A 141 6.61 0.03 -18.69
N ALA A 142 5.76 0.27 -17.70
CA ALA A 142 5.78 1.51 -16.93
C ALA A 142 6.97 1.58 -15.96
N LEU A 143 7.35 0.45 -15.36
CA LEU A 143 8.27 0.42 -14.22
C LEU A 143 9.56 -0.37 -14.47
N GLY A 144 9.64 -1.14 -15.56
CA GLY A 144 10.80 -1.99 -15.86
C GLY A 144 10.98 -3.15 -14.89
N VAL A 145 9.92 -3.56 -14.20
CA VAL A 145 9.90 -4.69 -13.26
C VAL A 145 8.78 -5.67 -13.61
N GLU A 146 9.02 -6.96 -13.37
CA GLU A 146 8.00 -7.98 -13.57
C GLU A 146 6.94 -7.90 -12.47
N ALA A 147 5.66 -7.94 -12.86
CA ALA A 147 4.58 -8.12 -11.91
C ALA A 147 4.74 -9.46 -11.19
N GLN A 148 4.47 -9.45 -9.88
CA GLN A 148 4.63 -10.59 -8.99
C GLN A 148 3.26 -11.07 -8.53
N ASP A 149 3.17 -12.37 -8.20
CA ASP A 149 1.97 -12.88 -7.54
C ASP A 149 1.89 -12.30 -6.13
N PRO A 150 0.81 -11.58 -5.74
CA PRO A 150 0.62 -11.10 -4.38
C PRO A 150 0.69 -12.22 -3.33
N GLU A 151 0.37 -13.47 -3.68
CA GLU A 151 0.46 -14.60 -2.75
C GLU A 151 1.90 -14.83 -2.26
N SER A 152 2.91 -14.49 -3.06
CA SER A 152 4.33 -14.62 -2.68
C SER A 152 4.72 -13.79 -1.46
N LEU A 153 3.96 -12.74 -1.13
CA LEU A 153 4.22 -11.90 0.05
C LEU A 153 3.81 -12.58 1.36
N LEU A 154 2.84 -13.50 1.31
CA LEU A 154 2.20 -14.05 2.50
C LEU A 154 3.05 -15.10 3.22
N ASP A 155 3.92 -15.83 2.52
CA ASP A 155 4.70 -16.95 3.10
C ASP A 155 3.80 -17.88 3.95
N ARG A 156 4.05 -18.03 5.26
CA ARG A 156 3.25 -18.82 6.21
C ARG A 156 2.13 -18.04 6.91
N PHE A 157 2.03 -16.73 6.68
CA PHE A 157 1.07 -15.85 7.36
C PHE A 157 -0.28 -15.84 6.63
N ASP A 158 -1.34 -15.48 7.34
CA ASP A 158 -2.68 -15.33 6.77
C ASP A 158 -2.85 -13.99 6.06
N ALA A 159 -2.03 -12.99 6.41
CA ALA A 159 -2.08 -11.67 5.83
C ALA A 159 -0.70 -11.05 5.69
N VAL A 160 -0.61 -10.03 4.83
CA VAL A 160 0.54 -9.15 4.73
C VAL A 160 0.05 -7.70 4.73
N VAL A 161 0.78 -6.85 5.44
CA VAL A 161 0.67 -5.39 5.35
C VAL A 161 1.98 -4.88 4.77
N VAL A 162 1.90 -3.99 3.80
CA VAL A 162 3.05 -3.32 3.20
C VAL A 162 2.86 -1.82 3.36
N VAL A 163 3.85 -1.13 3.94
CA VAL A 163 3.88 0.33 3.97
C VAL A 163 4.93 0.83 2.99
N ASN A 164 4.64 1.93 2.31
CA ASN A 164 5.50 2.61 1.35
C ASN A 164 5.87 4.01 1.88
N PRO A 165 6.97 4.13 2.63
CA PRO A 165 7.38 5.41 3.21
C PRO A 165 7.72 6.48 2.16
N LEU A 166 7.99 6.11 0.91
CA LEU A 166 8.28 7.08 -0.15
C LEU A 166 7.03 7.77 -0.69
N ALA A 167 5.84 7.19 -0.48
CA ALA A 167 4.57 7.83 -0.77
C ALA A 167 4.10 8.75 0.37
N LEU A 168 4.66 8.57 1.58
CA LEU A 168 4.45 9.45 2.72
C LEU A 168 5.30 10.70 2.50
N GLY A 169 4.64 11.76 2.02
CA GLY A 169 5.24 12.97 1.44
C GLY A 169 6.13 13.83 2.34
N SER A 170 6.86 13.27 3.31
CA SER A 170 7.76 14.02 4.19
C SER A 170 9.05 14.42 3.44
N THR A 171 8.93 15.35 2.51
CA THR A 171 10.09 16.03 1.91
C THR A 171 10.71 17.06 2.87
N GLN A 172 10.13 17.30 4.06
CA GLN A 172 10.64 18.22 5.08
C GLN A 172 10.43 17.79 6.55
N GLY A 173 10.10 16.53 6.82
CA GLY A 173 9.80 16.04 8.18
C GLY A 173 11.03 15.54 8.95
N THR A 174 10.95 15.58 10.28
CA THR A 174 11.86 14.82 11.15
C THR A 174 11.62 13.31 11.00
N TRP A 175 12.58 12.49 11.41
CA TRP A 175 12.36 11.03 11.53
C TRP A 175 11.11 10.72 12.34
N LYS A 176 10.90 11.42 13.46
CA LYS A 176 9.73 11.24 14.33
C LYS A 176 8.39 11.49 13.62
N SER A 177 8.31 12.50 12.75
CA SER A 177 7.09 12.76 11.97
C SER A 177 6.83 11.68 10.93
N LEU A 178 7.86 11.23 10.21
CA LEU A 178 7.73 10.12 9.26
C LEU A 178 7.26 8.85 9.97
N MET A 179 7.83 8.56 11.14
CA MET A 179 7.45 7.38 11.93
C MET A 179 5.99 7.42 12.38
N ARG A 180 5.46 8.60 12.73
CA ARG A 180 4.03 8.76 13.04
C ARG A 180 3.15 8.48 11.83
N GLU A 181 3.55 8.96 10.65
CA GLU A 181 2.82 8.70 9.40
C GLU A 181 2.84 7.22 9.02
N VAL A 182 4.02 6.59 9.06
CA VAL A 182 4.17 5.14 8.84
C VAL A 182 3.27 4.37 9.79
N SER A 183 3.21 4.77 11.05
CA SER A 183 2.43 4.06 12.06
C SER A 183 0.93 4.26 11.89
N ARG A 184 0.48 5.46 11.48
CA ARG A 184 -0.91 5.71 11.09
C ARG A 184 -1.33 4.77 9.96
N VAL A 185 -0.53 4.68 8.90
CA VAL A 185 -0.80 3.80 7.75
C VAL A 185 -0.76 2.34 8.19
N LEU A 186 0.22 1.96 8.99
CA LEU A 186 0.32 0.60 9.51
C LEU A 186 -0.93 0.21 10.30
N VAL A 187 -1.38 1.06 11.21
CA VAL A 187 -2.62 0.82 11.98
C VAL A 187 -3.82 0.71 11.03
N HIS A 188 -3.96 1.62 10.08
CA HIS A 188 -5.02 1.60 9.09
C HIS A 188 -5.08 0.25 8.34
N GLU A 189 -3.94 -0.22 7.83
CA GLU A 189 -3.86 -1.50 7.13
C GLU A 189 -4.04 -2.72 8.04
N LYS A 190 -3.64 -2.63 9.32
CA LYS A 190 -3.90 -3.69 10.30
C LYS A 190 -5.40 -3.83 10.60
N ILE A 191 -6.14 -2.73 10.60
CA ILE A 191 -7.60 -2.74 10.77
C ILE A 191 -8.26 -3.47 9.60
N HIS A 192 -7.81 -3.20 8.37
CA HIS A 192 -8.25 -3.93 7.19
C HIS A 192 -8.02 -5.44 7.31
N VAL A 193 -6.84 -5.85 7.76
CA VAL A 193 -6.54 -7.26 8.04
C VAL A 193 -7.46 -7.83 9.11
N PHE A 194 -7.63 -7.12 10.23
CA PHE A 194 -8.48 -7.57 11.33
C PHE A 194 -9.94 -7.75 10.90
N GLN A 195 -10.47 -6.78 10.15
CA GLN A 195 -11.81 -6.84 9.57
C GLN A 195 -11.98 -8.05 8.66
N GLN A 196 -11.01 -8.31 7.79
CA GLN A 196 -11.11 -9.41 6.83
C GLN A 196 -10.93 -10.79 7.49
N LEU A 197 -10.15 -10.88 8.57
CA LEU A 197 -9.99 -12.11 9.34
C LEU A 197 -11.18 -12.38 10.28
N CYS A 198 -12.04 -11.38 10.51
CA CYS A 198 -13.22 -11.51 11.35
C CYS A 198 -14.52 -11.15 10.63
N ALA A 199 -15.24 -12.18 10.17
CA ALA A 199 -16.51 -12.01 9.45
C ALA A 199 -17.54 -11.13 10.19
N PRO A 200 -17.77 -11.27 11.52
CA PRO A 200 -18.64 -10.35 12.27
C PRO A 200 -18.29 -8.87 12.12
N PHE A 201 -17.00 -8.51 12.11
CA PHE A 201 -16.56 -7.13 11.92
C PHE A 201 -16.84 -6.69 10.47
N ALA A 202 -16.49 -7.51 9.47
CA ALA A 202 -16.78 -7.20 8.07
C ALA A 202 -18.28 -6.93 7.82
N GLU A 203 -19.16 -7.79 8.34
CA GLU A 203 -20.61 -7.65 8.18
C GLU A 203 -21.17 -6.42 8.91
N ARG A 204 -20.71 -6.13 10.13
CA ARG A 204 -21.13 -4.93 10.86
C ARG A 204 -20.71 -3.65 10.13
N ALA A 205 -19.48 -3.59 9.63
CA ALA A 205 -18.99 -2.45 8.87
C ALA A 205 -19.82 -2.18 7.60
N LYS A 206 -20.24 -3.25 6.89
CA LYS A 206 -21.15 -3.15 5.73
C LYS A 206 -22.51 -2.60 6.15
N ALA A 207 -23.09 -3.09 7.23
CA ALA A 207 -24.37 -2.61 7.76
C ALA A 207 -24.30 -1.14 8.19
N GLU A 208 -23.22 -0.73 8.87
CA GLU A 208 -23.01 0.66 9.28
C GLU A 208 -22.91 1.59 8.08
N TRP A 209 -22.10 1.24 7.06
CA TRP A 209 -22.04 2.00 5.81
C TRP A 209 -23.41 2.12 5.15
N ALA A 210 -24.17 1.01 5.10
CA ALA A 210 -25.52 0.96 4.55
C ALA A 210 -26.52 1.84 5.33
N SER A 211 -26.31 2.05 6.63
CA SER A 211 -27.16 2.90 7.48
C SER A 211 -26.84 4.40 7.43
N LEU A 212 -25.69 4.81 6.86
CA LEU A 212 -25.35 6.22 6.76
C LEU A 212 -26.35 6.99 5.90
N SER A 213 -26.62 8.24 6.29
CA SER A 213 -27.30 9.20 5.42
C SER A 213 -26.47 9.47 4.16
N ARG A 214 -27.13 9.94 3.11
CA ARG A 214 -26.45 10.36 1.87
C ARG A 214 -25.40 11.43 2.18
N GLU A 215 -25.75 12.40 3.01
CA GLU A 215 -24.90 13.53 3.37
C GLU A 215 -23.61 13.05 4.06
N ALA A 216 -23.72 12.08 4.98
CA ALA A 216 -22.56 11.49 5.66
C ALA A 216 -21.66 10.69 4.72
N ARG A 217 -22.24 9.95 3.76
CA ARG A 217 -21.44 9.25 2.72
C ARG A 217 -20.70 10.24 1.83
N GLU A 218 -21.37 11.29 1.39
CA GLU A 218 -20.76 12.33 0.55
C GLU A 218 -19.63 13.08 1.27
N GLU A 219 -19.78 13.33 2.57
CA GLU A 219 -18.71 13.91 3.40
C GLU A 219 -17.48 13.00 3.42
N MET A 220 -17.68 11.70 3.64
CA MET A 220 -16.61 10.71 3.63
C MET A 220 -15.89 10.66 2.26
N MET A 221 -16.66 10.64 1.17
CA MET A 221 -16.14 10.61 -0.19
C MET A 221 -15.29 11.84 -0.53
N ARG A 222 -15.69 13.02 -0.02
CA ARG A 222 -14.94 14.27 -0.20
C ARG A 222 -13.65 14.30 0.62
N ALA A 223 -13.69 13.79 1.84
CA ALA A 223 -12.52 13.75 2.73
C ALA A 223 -11.44 12.78 2.22
N HIS A 224 -11.83 11.72 1.52
CA HIS A 224 -10.95 10.64 1.07
C HIS A 224 -11.12 10.37 -0.43
N PRO A 225 -10.71 11.31 -1.30
CA PRO A 225 -10.82 11.13 -2.74
C PRO A 225 -9.79 10.10 -3.21
N GLY A 226 -10.23 9.05 -3.92
CA GLY A 226 -9.31 8.06 -4.50
C GLY A 226 -9.85 6.63 -4.46
N TYR A 227 -10.73 6.34 -3.52
CA TYR A 227 -11.37 5.03 -3.39
C TYR A 227 -12.61 4.90 -4.27
N ASN A 228 -12.90 3.66 -4.66
CA ASN A 228 -14.16 3.30 -5.30
C ASN A 228 -15.31 3.22 -4.30
N TRP A 229 -15.79 4.38 -3.82
CA TRP A 229 -16.90 4.49 -2.87
C TRP A 229 -18.26 3.96 -3.37
N ALA A 230 -18.36 3.65 -4.67
CA ALA A 230 -19.54 3.00 -5.23
C ALA A 230 -19.59 1.49 -4.95
N ASP A 231 -18.44 0.86 -4.64
CA ASP A 231 -18.38 -0.53 -4.19
C ASP A 231 -18.62 -0.58 -2.66
N PRO A 232 -19.72 -1.19 -2.18
CA PRO A 232 -20.04 -1.23 -0.76
C PRO A 232 -18.97 -1.93 0.08
N GLU A 233 -18.22 -2.88 -0.48
CA GLU A 233 -17.18 -3.58 0.27
C GLU A 233 -15.98 -2.67 0.50
N VAL A 234 -15.54 -1.94 -0.53
CA VAL A 234 -14.47 -0.94 -0.41
C VAL A 234 -14.88 0.15 0.56
N ALA A 235 -16.09 0.70 0.41
CA ALA A 235 -16.56 1.78 1.26
C ALA A 235 -16.67 1.39 2.75
N ALA A 236 -17.21 0.20 3.03
CA ALA A 236 -17.30 -0.32 4.39
C ALA A 236 -15.91 -0.56 5.03
N ARG A 237 -14.98 -1.10 4.24
CA ARG A 237 -13.60 -1.35 4.65
C ARG A 237 -12.85 -0.07 5.02
N GLU A 238 -12.79 0.88 4.09
CA GLU A 238 -12.10 2.15 4.30
C GLU A 238 -12.73 2.95 5.45
N ARG A 239 -14.06 3.03 5.52
CA ARG A 239 -14.72 3.73 6.63
C ARG A 239 -14.37 3.13 7.99
N ALA A 240 -14.40 1.80 8.11
CA ALA A 240 -14.07 1.14 9.37
C ALA A 240 -12.64 1.47 9.82
N ALA A 241 -11.67 1.43 8.89
CA ALA A 241 -10.30 1.81 9.19
C ALA A 241 -10.17 3.28 9.63
N PHE A 242 -10.77 4.23 8.92
CA PHE A 242 -10.74 5.64 9.33
C PHE A 242 -11.43 5.92 10.68
N LEU A 243 -12.47 5.17 11.02
CA LEU A 243 -13.16 5.30 12.30
C LEU A 243 -12.28 4.81 13.47
N HIS A 244 -11.54 3.72 13.25
CA HIS A 244 -10.82 3.03 14.32
C HIS A 244 -9.31 3.33 14.36
N GLU A 245 -8.73 3.98 13.35
CA GLU A 245 -7.27 4.23 13.30
C GLU A 245 -6.74 5.10 14.45
N LYS A 246 -7.61 5.91 15.08
CA LYS A 246 -7.25 6.75 16.23
C LYS A 246 -7.22 6.00 17.56
N ASP A 247 -7.95 4.90 17.65
CA ASP A 247 -8.04 4.06 18.84
C ASP A 247 -8.21 2.57 18.44
N PRO A 248 -7.18 1.96 17.84
CA PRO A 248 -7.24 0.56 17.42
C PRO A 248 -7.27 -0.41 18.61
N GLY A 249 -6.88 0.04 19.81
CA GLY A 249 -6.95 -0.76 21.04
C GLY A 249 -8.39 -1.06 21.46
N ALA A 250 -9.34 -0.17 21.13
CA ALA A 250 -10.76 -0.39 21.40
C ALA A 250 -11.39 -1.50 20.54
N LEU A 251 -10.75 -1.91 19.43
CA LEU A 251 -11.32 -2.90 18.52
C LEU A 251 -11.59 -4.25 19.20
N ALA A 252 -10.71 -4.69 20.10
CA ALA A 252 -10.92 -5.93 20.83
C ALA A 252 -12.16 -5.88 21.74
N SER A 253 -12.50 -4.69 22.25
CA SER A 253 -13.68 -4.47 23.10
C SER A 253 -14.96 -4.28 22.29
N VAL A 254 -14.88 -3.67 21.10
CA VAL A 254 -16.02 -3.48 20.18
C VAL A 254 -16.39 -4.77 19.46
N TYR A 255 -15.39 -5.61 19.20
CA TYR A 255 -15.50 -6.88 18.51
C TYR A 255 -14.86 -8.02 19.32
N PRO A 256 -15.37 -8.34 20.52
CA PRO A 256 -14.80 -9.39 21.38
C PRO A 256 -14.81 -10.77 20.71
N GLU A 257 -15.76 -11.01 19.79
CA GLU A 257 -15.84 -12.23 18.97
C GLU A 257 -14.65 -12.39 18.01
N CYS A 258 -13.93 -11.31 17.70
CA CYS A 258 -12.78 -11.29 16.80
C CYS A 258 -11.43 -11.46 17.52
N SER A 259 -11.42 -11.47 18.86
CA SER A 259 -10.20 -11.48 19.67
C SER A 259 -9.69 -12.90 20.01
N ARG A 260 -10.12 -13.92 19.26
CA ARG A 260 -9.78 -15.33 19.47
C ARG A 260 -8.82 -15.88 18.44
#